data_AF-A0A543EJF7-F1
#
_entry.id   AF-A0A543EJF7-F1
#
_cell.length_a   1.000
_cell.length_b   1.000
_cell.length_c   1.000
_cell.angle_alpha   90.00
_cell.angle_beta   90.00
_cell.angle_gamma   90.00
#
_symmetry.space_group_name_H-M   'P 1'
#
loop_
_entity.id
_entity.type
_entity.pdbx_description
1 polymer ?
#
loop_
_entity_poly.entity_id
_entity_poly.type
_entity_poly.pdbx_seq_one_letter_code
_entity_poly.pdbx_strand_id
1 'polypeptide(L)'
;MKNLINIKIKTLFKFSLILYMIGLLVQSCQKDDLEIRQNFPFEVSVMPVPKDIAKDEYVEIRITILPEGNFSDTKYYLRYFQFEGTGKLQYYNTQPYFPNDSYPLYEKEFRLYYTSTSEVSQSFTVWIYDSFGNEKKIEFQFNNRKIEEQIKRL
;
A
#
# COMPACT_ATOMS: atom_id res chain seq x y z
N MET A 1 -31.72 24.99 69.84
CA MET A 1 -30.39 24.55 69.37
C MET A 1 -30.42 23.42 68.32
N LYS A 2 -31.35 22.45 68.37
CA LYS A 2 -31.43 21.31 67.43
C LYS A 2 -31.61 21.70 65.95
N ASN A 3 -32.37 22.75 65.63
CA ASN A 3 -32.57 23.21 64.24
C ASN A 3 -31.31 23.80 63.58
N LEU A 4 -30.46 24.49 64.35
CA LEU A 4 -29.23 25.10 63.81
C LEU A 4 -28.20 24.02 63.43
N ILE A 5 -28.13 22.95 64.23
CA ILE A 5 -27.30 21.77 63.97
C ILE A 5 -27.81 21.02 62.73
N ASN A 6 -29.12 20.85 62.59
CA ASN A 6 -29.72 20.16 61.44
C ASN A 6 -29.57 20.95 60.13
N ILE A 7 -29.63 22.29 60.20
CA ILE A 7 -29.32 23.17 59.06
C ILE A 7 -27.84 23.03 58.68
N LYS A 8 -26.90 23.11 59.64
CA LYS A 8 -25.47 22.94 59.39
C LYS A 8 -25.16 21.60 58.74
N ILE A 9 -25.73 20.49 59.25
CA ILE A 9 -25.56 19.14 58.70
C ILE A 9 -26.12 19.07 57.26
N LYS A 10 -27.29 19.64 56.98
CA LYS A 10 -27.85 19.70 55.62
C LYS A 10 -26.97 20.52 54.65
N THR A 11 -26.41 21.64 55.08
CA THR A 11 -25.43 22.38 54.26
C THR A 11 -24.18 21.55 54.00
N LEU A 12 -23.65 20.88 55.02
CA LEU A 12 -22.44 20.06 54.89
C LEU A 12 -22.66 18.87 53.92
N PHE A 13 -23.84 18.25 53.98
CA PHE A 13 -24.24 17.18 53.08
C PHE A 13 -24.41 17.67 51.63
N LYS A 14 -24.95 18.87 51.42
CA LYS A 14 -25.02 19.51 50.09
C LYS A 14 -23.63 19.79 49.52
N PHE A 15 -22.71 20.33 50.33
CA PHE A 15 -21.33 20.57 49.90
C PHE A 15 -20.61 19.27 49.56
N SER A 16 -20.79 18.22 50.36
CA SER A 16 -20.24 16.88 50.08
C SER A 16 -20.76 16.30 48.77
N LEU A 17 -22.07 16.42 48.50
CA LEU A 17 -22.68 15.95 47.27
C LEU A 17 -22.16 16.72 46.04
N ILE A 18 -21.99 18.04 46.15
CA ILE A 18 -21.41 18.86 45.08
C ILE A 18 -19.96 18.45 44.81
N LEU A 19 -19.16 18.24 45.85
CA LEU A 19 -17.76 17.82 45.72
C LEU A 19 -17.66 16.43 45.08
N TYR A 20 -18.57 15.51 45.42
CA TYR A 20 -18.66 14.19 44.82
C TYR A 20 -19.03 14.25 43.33
N MET A 21 -20.00 15.09 42.95
CA MET A 21 -20.37 15.29 41.54
C MET A 21 -19.23 15.90 40.72
N ILE A 22 -18.45 16.83 41.29
CA ILE A 22 -17.24 17.38 40.65
C ILE A 22 -16.16 16.30 40.52
N GLY A 23 -16.02 15.41 41.51
CA GLY A 23 -15.11 14.27 41.48
C GLY A 23 -15.43 13.26 40.37
N LEU A 24 -16.71 13.04 40.05
CA LEU A 24 -17.11 12.18 38.93
C LEU A 24 -16.78 12.79 37.56
N LEU A 25 -16.82 14.13 37.43
CA LEU A 25 -16.50 14.82 36.16
C LEU A 25 -15.01 14.72 35.80
N VAL A 26 -14.10 14.59 36.77
CA VAL A 26 -12.66 14.48 36.50
C VAL A 26 -12.22 13.06 36.10
N GLN A 27 -13.04 12.03 36.31
CA GLN A 27 -12.73 10.65 35.92
C GLN A 27 -13.07 10.34 34.46
N SER A 28 -13.95 11.12 33.82
CA SER A 28 -14.34 10.94 32.41
C SER A 28 -13.33 11.50 31.39
N CYS A 29 -12.20 12.05 31.84
CA CYS A 29 -11.11 12.53 31.00
C CYS A 29 -9.86 11.63 31.06
N GLN A 30 -10.01 10.35 31.40
CA GLN A 30 -9.06 9.35 30.94
C GLN A 30 -9.34 9.15 29.45
N LYS A 31 -8.70 9.99 28.65
CA LYS A 31 -8.58 9.77 27.21
C LYS A 31 -7.80 8.47 27.09
N ASP A 32 -8.51 7.36 26.94
CA ASP A 32 -7.95 6.23 26.22
C ASP A 32 -7.48 6.83 24.91
N ASP A 33 -6.16 6.95 24.75
CA ASP A 33 -5.56 7.42 23.52
C ASP A 33 -6.06 6.47 22.44
N LEU A 34 -7.10 6.91 21.73
CA LEU A 34 -7.51 6.33 20.47
C LEU A 34 -6.30 6.48 19.57
N GLU A 35 -5.46 5.44 19.53
CA GLU A 35 -4.41 5.29 18.54
C GLU A 35 -5.11 5.29 17.19
N ILE A 36 -5.22 6.47 16.57
CA ILE A 36 -5.63 6.60 15.18
C ILE A 36 -4.49 5.98 14.39
N ARG A 37 -4.58 4.67 14.17
CA ARG A 37 -3.67 3.95 13.28
C ARG A 37 -3.91 4.50 11.90
N GLN A 38 -2.91 5.16 11.33
CA GLN A 38 -2.92 5.69 9.96
C GLN A 38 -2.15 4.78 9.00
N ASN A 39 -1.42 3.79 9.54
CA ASN A 39 -0.70 2.81 8.76
C ASN A 39 -1.55 1.54 8.62
N PHE A 40 -2.10 1.32 7.41
CA PHE A 40 -2.79 0.09 7.05
C PHE A 40 -2.04 -0.58 5.91
N PRO A 41 -1.86 -1.91 5.96
CA PRO A 41 -1.28 -2.63 4.86
C PRO A 41 -2.21 -2.57 3.63
N PHE A 42 -1.64 -2.86 2.47
CA PHE A 42 -2.36 -3.01 1.23
C PHE A 42 -1.93 -4.31 0.57
N GLU A 43 -2.79 -4.89 -0.25
CA GLU A 43 -2.44 -6.01 -1.11
C GLU A 43 -2.31 -5.56 -2.56
N VAL A 44 -1.70 -6.40 -3.39
CA VAL A 44 -1.60 -6.17 -4.83
C VAL A 44 -2.17 -7.38 -5.57
N SER A 45 -3.09 -7.13 -6.48
CA SER A 45 -3.58 -8.11 -7.44
C SER A 45 -2.93 -7.86 -8.80
N VAL A 46 -2.45 -8.93 -9.45
CA VAL A 46 -1.83 -8.86 -10.77
C VAL A 46 -2.55 -9.83 -11.69
N MET A 47 -2.95 -9.36 -12.87
CA MET A 47 -3.55 -10.24 -13.87
C MET A 47 -2.52 -11.24 -14.41
N PRO A 48 -2.93 -12.46 -14.79
CA PRO A 48 -2.03 -13.43 -15.38
C PRO A 48 -1.30 -12.87 -16.61
N VAL A 49 0.01 -13.16 -16.70
CA VAL A 49 0.87 -12.79 -17.82
C VAL A 49 1.36 -14.06 -18.54
N PRO A 50 1.72 -14.00 -19.83
CA PRO A 50 2.29 -15.14 -20.53
C PRO A 50 3.62 -15.57 -19.90
N LYS A 51 3.99 -16.85 -20.07
CA LYS A 51 5.27 -17.38 -19.57
C LYS A 51 6.44 -17.12 -20.52
N ASP A 52 6.15 -16.91 -21.80
CA ASP A 52 7.17 -16.80 -22.85
C ASP A 52 6.98 -15.50 -23.63
N ILE A 53 8.08 -14.81 -23.91
CA ILE A 53 8.11 -13.56 -24.66
C ILE A 53 9.29 -13.62 -25.63
N ALA A 54 9.07 -13.28 -26.90
CA ALA A 54 10.18 -13.17 -27.86
C ALA A 54 10.89 -11.82 -27.70
N LYS A 55 12.08 -11.69 -28.29
CA LYS A 55 12.75 -10.40 -28.39
C LYS A 55 11.88 -9.40 -29.16
N ASP A 56 11.87 -8.16 -28.71
CA ASP A 56 11.09 -7.02 -29.23
C ASP A 56 9.56 -7.17 -29.08
N GLU A 57 9.06 -8.28 -28.52
CA GLU A 57 7.67 -8.39 -28.05
C GLU A 57 7.48 -7.65 -26.73
N TYR A 58 6.25 -7.22 -26.48
CA TYR A 58 5.85 -6.64 -25.21
C TYR A 58 4.70 -7.40 -24.55
N VAL A 59 4.62 -7.30 -23.23
CA VAL A 59 3.54 -7.83 -22.40
C VAL A 59 2.91 -6.70 -21.62
N GLU A 60 1.58 -6.66 -21.62
CA GLU A 60 0.80 -5.80 -20.74
C GLU A 60 0.63 -6.49 -19.37
N ILE A 61 0.98 -5.78 -18.31
CA ILE A 61 0.88 -6.22 -16.93
C ILE A 61 -0.13 -5.32 -16.24
N ARG A 62 -1.28 -5.87 -15.85
CA ARG A 62 -2.33 -5.13 -15.14
C ARG A 62 -2.19 -5.36 -13.65
N ILE A 63 -2.13 -4.25 -12.90
CA ILE A 63 -1.92 -4.27 -11.46
C ILE A 63 -3.02 -3.46 -10.79
N THR A 64 -3.59 -4.01 -9.71
CA THR A 64 -4.54 -3.33 -8.84
C THR A 64 -4.00 -3.32 -7.41
N ILE A 65 -3.85 -2.13 -6.84
CA ILE A 65 -3.58 -1.92 -5.42
C ILE A 65 -4.90 -2.02 -4.66
N LEU A 66 -4.94 -2.86 -3.63
CA LEU A 66 -6.09 -3.15 -2.78
C LEU A 66 -5.79 -2.68 -1.34
N PRO A 67 -6.06 -1.40 -0.99
CA PRO A 67 -5.87 -0.92 0.37
C PRO A 67 -6.87 -1.57 1.33
N GLU A 68 -6.43 -1.96 2.53
CA GLU A 68 -7.34 -2.49 3.56
C GLU A 68 -8.21 -1.41 4.23
N GLY A 69 -7.94 -0.12 3.97
CA GLY A 69 -8.68 1.01 4.49
C GLY A 69 -8.90 2.12 3.46
N ASN A 70 -9.87 2.99 3.73
CA ASN A 70 -10.20 4.10 2.83
C ASN A 70 -9.48 5.39 3.24
N PHE A 71 -8.17 5.45 2.97
CA PHE A 71 -7.33 6.63 3.21
C PHE A 71 -6.99 7.30 1.88
N SER A 72 -7.45 8.54 1.70
CA SER A 72 -7.20 9.32 0.48
C SER A 72 -5.76 9.79 0.35
N ASP A 73 -5.05 9.89 1.47
CA ASP A 73 -3.76 10.58 1.55
C ASP A 73 -2.57 9.64 1.35
N THR A 74 -2.82 8.33 1.20
CA THR A 74 -1.78 7.33 0.93
C THR A 74 -1.25 7.51 -0.48
N LYS A 75 0.04 7.84 -0.59
CA LYS A 75 0.75 7.93 -1.87
C LYS A 75 1.47 6.63 -2.14
N TYR A 76 1.32 6.11 -3.36
CA TYR A 76 1.99 4.90 -3.80
C TYR A 76 3.12 5.23 -4.77
N TYR A 77 4.15 4.40 -4.74
CA TYR A 77 5.33 4.50 -5.57
C TYR A 77 5.68 3.14 -6.14
N LEU A 78 6.30 3.17 -7.31
CA LEU A 78 6.83 2.02 -8.00
C LEU A 78 8.34 2.17 -8.13
N ARG A 79 9.07 1.10 -7.83
CA ARG A 79 10.45 0.90 -8.28
C ARG A 79 10.57 -0.47 -8.92
N TYR A 80 11.51 -0.63 -9.84
CA TYR A 80 11.77 -1.94 -10.44
C TYR A 80 13.25 -2.21 -10.59
N PHE A 81 13.62 -3.48 -10.69
CA PHE A 81 14.98 -3.90 -10.99
C PHE A 81 14.96 -5.16 -11.85
N GLN A 82 15.84 -5.21 -12.84
CA GLN A 82 16.00 -6.35 -13.72
C GLN A 82 17.22 -7.18 -13.29
N PHE A 83 16.99 -8.44 -12.94
CA PHE A 83 18.01 -9.36 -12.44
C PHE A 83 18.65 -10.16 -13.57
N GLU A 84 17.84 -10.64 -14.51
CA GLU A 84 18.29 -11.46 -15.64
C GLU A 84 17.75 -10.94 -16.97
N GLY A 85 18.51 -11.20 -18.03
CA GLY A 85 18.19 -10.74 -19.39
C GLY A 85 18.16 -9.21 -19.50
N THR A 86 17.56 -8.72 -20.58
CA THR A 86 17.42 -7.27 -20.85
C THR A 86 16.02 -6.92 -21.31
N GLY A 87 15.45 -5.85 -20.76
CA GLY A 87 14.14 -5.35 -21.17
C GLY A 87 13.85 -3.98 -20.61
N LYS A 88 12.70 -3.43 -21.00
CA LYS A 88 12.27 -2.09 -20.62
C LYS A 88 10.88 -2.17 -20.01
N LEU A 89 10.72 -1.65 -18.81
CA LEU A 89 9.43 -1.51 -18.14
C LEU A 89 8.97 -0.06 -18.24
N GLN A 90 7.72 0.18 -18.60
CA GLN A 90 7.17 1.53 -18.69
C GLN A 90 5.70 1.56 -18.26
N TYR A 91 5.24 2.74 -17.84
CA TYR A 91 3.81 3.02 -17.74
C TYR A 91 3.20 3.17 -19.15
N TYR A 92 1.88 3.09 -19.24
CA TYR A 92 1.17 3.34 -20.50
C TYR A 92 1.61 4.66 -21.14
N ASN A 93 2.18 4.58 -22.35
CA ASN A 93 2.57 5.72 -23.17
C ASN A 93 3.56 6.70 -22.50
N THR A 94 4.43 6.23 -21.60
CA THR A 94 5.51 7.04 -21.00
C THR A 94 6.89 6.59 -21.45
N GLN A 95 7.93 7.36 -21.09
CA GLN A 95 9.31 6.89 -21.18
C GLN A 95 9.51 5.63 -20.32
N PRO A 96 10.39 4.70 -20.73
CA PRO A 96 10.84 3.60 -19.89
C PRO A 96 11.40 4.06 -18.55
N TYR A 97 11.06 3.31 -17.52
CA TYR A 97 11.64 3.46 -16.21
C TYR A 97 13.12 3.07 -16.22
N PHE A 98 13.89 3.77 -15.41
CA PHE A 98 15.24 3.36 -15.04
C PHE A 98 15.20 2.45 -13.81
N PRO A 99 15.99 1.36 -13.78
CA PRO A 99 16.08 0.49 -12.62
C PRO A 99 16.47 1.25 -11.34
N ASN A 100 15.88 0.88 -10.21
CA ASN A 100 16.04 1.48 -8.88
C ASN A 100 15.55 2.92 -8.69
N ASP A 101 15.11 3.59 -9.74
CA ASP A 101 14.42 4.88 -9.59
C ASP A 101 12.99 4.68 -9.07
N SER A 102 12.49 5.69 -8.36
CA SER A 102 11.14 5.71 -7.80
C SER A 102 10.20 6.57 -8.65
N TYR A 103 9.03 6.01 -8.95
CA TYR A 103 8.00 6.64 -9.78
C TYR A 103 6.68 6.72 -9.02
N PRO A 104 6.01 7.88 -8.96
CA PRO A 104 4.71 7.98 -8.29
C PRO A 104 3.63 7.23 -9.08
N LEU A 105 2.73 6.57 -8.35
CA LEU A 105 1.52 5.95 -8.88
C LEU A 105 0.31 6.79 -8.47
N TYR A 106 -0.37 7.37 -9.44
CA TYR A 106 -1.56 8.21 -9.21
C TYR A 106 -2.86 7.40 -9.19
N GLU A 107 -2.87 6.27 -9.89
CA GLU A 107 -4.02 5.37 -9.98
C GLU A 107 -3.75 4.08 -9.21
N LYS A 108 -4.79 3.53 -8.59
CA LYS A 108 -4.72 2.22 -7.91
C LYS A 108 -4.83 1.05 -8.88
N GLU A 109 -5.45 1.26 -10.04
CA GLU A 109 -5.49 0.32 -11.14
C GLU A 109 -4.71 0.91 -12.31
N PHE A 110 -3.67 0.20 -12.76
CA PHE A 110 -2.79 0.69 -13.81
C PHE A 110 -2.18 -0.43 -14.63
N ARG A 111 -1.54 -0.03 -15.73
CA ARG A 111 -0.93 -0.94 -16.70
C ARG A 111 0.54 -0.60 -16.88
N LEU A 112 1.37 -1.62 -16.78
CA LEU A 112 2.77 -1.56 -17.15
C LEU A 112 2.96 -2.33 -18.46
N TYR A 113 3.92 -1.88 -19.25
CA TYR A 113 4.31 -2.52 -20.49
C TYR A 113 5.77 -2.92 -20.36
N TYR A 114 6.01 -4.24 -20.39
CA TYR A 114 7.35 -4.78 -20.42
C TYR A 114 7.71 -5.19 -21.84
N THR A 115 8.72 -4.56 -22.42
CA THR A 115 9.24 -4.92 -23.74
C THR A 115 10.53 -5.71 -23.57
N SER A 116 10.56 -6.94 -24.07
CA SER A 116 11.77 -7.76 -24.09
C SER A 116 12.78 -7.19 -25.07
N THR A 117 14.03 -7.08 -24.64
CA THR A 117 15.18 -6.87 -25.54
C THR A 117 16.18 -8.03 -25.45
N SER A 118 15.77 -9.10 -24.77
CA SER A 118 16.62 -10.22 -24.37
C SER A 118 16.56 -11.35 -25.39
N GLU A 119 17.70 -11.98 -25.63
CA GLU A 119 17.83 -13.25 -26.38
C GLU A 119 17.79 -14.48 -25.45
N VAL A 120 17.65 -14.26 -24.15
CA VAL A 120 17.63 -15.30 -23.10
C VAL A 120 16.45 -15.06 -22.15
N SER A 121 16.18 -16.05 -21.29
CA SER A 121 15.20 -15.88 -20.21
C SER A 121 15.54 -14.66 -19.36
N GLN A 122 14.49 -14.02 -18.85
CA GLN A 122 14.61 -12.75 -18.15
C GLN A 122 13.72 -12.72 -16.93
N SER A 123 14.22 -12.05 -15.90
CA SER A 123 13.51 -11.88 -14.65
C SER A 123 13.72 -10.46 -14.13
N PHE A 124 12.64 -9.89 -13.62
CA PHE A 124 12.66 -8.60 -12.97
C PHE A 124 11.66 -8.60 -11.82
N THR A 125 11.82 -7.63 -10.94
CA THR A 125 10.91 -7.43 -9.83
C THR A 125 10.39 -6.00 -9.85
N VAL A 126 9.11 -5.86 -9.54
CA VAL A 126 8.47 -4.60 -9.23
C VAL A 126 8.19 -4.56 -7.74
N TRP A 127 8.57 -3.45 -7.10
CA TRP A 127 8.15 -3.15 -5.74
C TRP A 127 7.17 -1.98 -5.80
N ILE A 128 6.02 -2.19 -5.17
CA ILE A 128 5.05 -1.15 -4.90
C ILE A 128 5.13 -0.85 -3.42
N TYR A 129 5.29 0.41 -3.06
CA TYR A 129 5.34 0.82 -1.66
C TYR A 129 4.55 2.10 -1.44
N ASP A 130 4.11 2.31 -0.21
CA ASP A 130 3.35 3.50 0.17
C ASP A 130 4.17 4.50 0.99
N SER A 131 3.58 5.66 1.25
CA SER A 131 4.16 6.72 2.06
C SER A 131 4.28 6.39 3.56
N PHE A 132 3.74 5.26 4.01
CA PHE A 132 3.76 4.82 5.40
C PHE A 132 4.79 3.70 5.66
N GLY A 133 5.51 3.27 4.61
CA GLY A 133 6.59 2.30 4.69
C GLY A 133 6.16 0.86 4.42
N ASN A 134 4.93 0.62 3.98
CA ASN A 134 4.52 -0.72 3.53
C ASN A 134 5.04 -0.97 2.12
N GLU A 135 5.44 -2.20 1.83
CA GLU A 135 5.96 -2.60 0.51
C GLU A 135 5.41 -3.97 0.11
N LYS A 136 5.13 -4.14 -1.18
CA LYS A 136 4.78 -5.41 -1.82
C LYS A 136 5.70 -5.65 -3.01
N LYS A 137 6.26 -6.87 -3.05
CA LYS A 137 7.18 -7.34 -4.09
C LYS A 137 6.43 -8.24 -5.08
N ILE A 138 6.62 -8.00 -6.37
CA ILE A 138 6.03 -8.79 -7.45
C ILE A 138 7.14 -9.21 -8.38
N GLU A 139 7.33 -10.52 -8.54
CA GLU A 139 8.38 -11.09 -9.37
C GLU A 139 7.79 -11.53 -10.71
N PHE A 140 8.47 -11.16 -11.80
CA PHE A 140 8.12 -11.58 -13.14
C PHE A 140 9.28 -12.38 -13.73
N GLN A 141 8.94 -13.49 -14.36
CA GLN A 141 9.89 -14.33 -15.08
C GLN A 141 9.28 -14.71 -16.42
N PHE A 142 10.05 -14.47 -17.48
CA PHE A 142 9.68 -14.84 -18.84
C PHE A 142 10.78 -15.70 -19.46
N ASN A 143 10.40 -16.82 -20.07
CA ASN A 143 11.32 -17.55 -20.93
C ASN A 143 11.46 -16.83 -22.27
N ASN A 144 12.64 -16.94 -22.90
CA ASN A 144 12.75 -16.53 -24.29
C ASN A 144 12.02 -17.55 -25.18
N ARG A 145 11.04 -17.07 -25.94
CA ARG A 145 10.43 -17.86 -27.02
C ARG A 145 11.43 -17.89 -28.18
N LYS A 146 12.28 -18.93 -28.20
CA LYS A 146 13.11 -19.20 -29.38
C LYS A 146 12.15 -19.41 -30.56
N ILE A 147 12.25 -18.57 -31.58
CA ILE A 147 11.69 -18.88 -32.88
C ILE A 147 12.51 -20.07 -33.36
N GLU A 148 12.02 -21.30 -33.14
CA GLU A 148 12.48 -22.41 -33.96
C GLU A 148 12.12 -22.03 -35.39
N GLU A 149 13.15 -21.62 -36.14
CA GLU A 149 13.04 -21.40 -37.57
C GLU A 149 12.31 -22.59 -38.17
N GLN A 150 11.22 -22.28 -38.88
CA GLN A 150 10.48 -23.17 -39.74
C GLN A 150 11.34 -23.58 -40.97
N ILE A 151 12.64 -23.85 -40.78
CA ILE A 151 13.58 -24.43 -41.74
C ILE A 151 13.69 -25.93 -41.43
N LYS A 152 12.57 -26.63 -41.61
CA LYS A 152 12.54 -28.09 -41.79
C LYS A 152 11.33 -28.60 -42.58
N ARG A 153 10.70 -27.72 -43.37
CA ARG A 153 9.61 -28.08 -44.31
C ARG A 153 9.71 -27.34 -45.66
N LEU A 154 10.93 -27.19 -46.15
CA LEU A 154 11.27 -27.16 -47.58
C LEU A 154 12.33 -28.23 -47.81
#